data_AF-A0A7Y4EH84-F1
#
_entry.id   AF-A0A7Y4EH84-F1
#
_cell.length_a   1.000
_cell.length_b   1.000
_cell.length_c   1.000
_cell.angle_alpha   90.00
_cell.angle_beta   90.00
_cell.angle_gamma   90.00
#
_symmetry.space_group_name_H-M   'P 1'
#
loop_
_entity.id
_entity.type
_entity.pdbx_description
1 polymer ?
#
loop_
_entity_poly.entity_id
_entity_poly.type
_entity_poly.pdbx_seq_one_letter_code
_entity_poly.pdbx_strand_id
1 'polypeptide(L)'
;MLLDNEFEANLTKVSDLDLKISETLAADEINAEEIVHLVDTREQILQKLFEAIQANSELAQLQQWQETVARTQSVVQLMQSKTAELGAALQKYRHGKRSVQQYQKFL
;
A
#
# COMPACT_ATOMS: atom_id res chain seq x y z
N MET A 1 -6.58 -29.90 -1.05
CA MET A 1 -5.50 -30.11 -0.05
C MET A 1 -4.19 -29.39 -0.38
N LEU A 2 -3.62 -29.48 -1.60
CA LEU A 2 -2.43 -28.67 -1.97
C LEU A 2 -2.77 -27.22 -2.35
N LEU A 3 -3.83 -27.02 -3.15
CA LEU A 3 -4.32 -25.68 -3.53
C LEU A 3 -4.74 -24.85 -2.31
N ASP A 4 -5.40 -25.47 -1.34
CA ASP A 4 -5.86 -24.81 -0.12
C ASP A 4 -4.69 -24.30 0.73
N ASN A 5 -3.60 -25.08 0.82
CA ASN A 5 -2.40 -24.71 1.57
C ASN A 5 -1.64 -23.56 0.91
N GLU A 6 -1.52 -23.56 -0.43
CA GLU A 6 -0.90 -22.43 -1.14
C GLU A 6 -1.75 -21.15 -1.04
N PHE A 7 -3.08 -21.28 -1.09
CA PHE A 7 -3.99 -20.16 -0.90
C PHE A 7 -3.82 -19.53 0.49
N GLU A 8 -3.87 -20.32 1.55
CA GLU A 8 -3.66 -19.86 2.94
C GLU A 8 -2.27 -19.23 3.15
N ALA A 9 -1.22 -19.82 2.59
CA ALA A 9 0.13 -19.26 2.64
C ALA A 9 0.21 -17.89 1.95
N ASN A 10 -0.47 -17.73 0.81
CA ASN A 10 -0.52 -16.45 0.09
C ASN A 10 -1.35 -15.40 0.85
N LEU A 11 -2.45 -15.77 1.52
CA LEU A 11 -3.19 -14.87 2.41
C LEU A 11 -2.30 -14.34 3.54
N THR A 12 -1.50 -15.21 4.14
CA THR A 12 -0.56 -14.84 5.21
C THR A 12 0.49 -13.85 4.69
N LYS A 13 1.07 -14.11 3.51
CA LYS A 13 2.02 -13.16 2.90
C LYS A 13 1.40 -11.80 2.61
N VAL A 14 0.15 -11.74 2.15
CA VAL A 14 -0.55 -10.46 1.95
C VAL A 14 -0.73 -9.74 3.29
N SER A 15 -1.10 -10.46 4.35
CA SER A 15 -1.21 -9.90 5.70
C SER A 15 0.11 -9.26 6.17
N ASP A 16 1.22 -9.97 5.99
CA ASP A 16 2.54 -9.49 6.41
C ASP A 16 2.97 -8.26 5.59
N LEU A 17 2.69 -8.26 4.29
CA LEU A 17 2.95 -7.12 3.42
C LEU A 17 2.06 -5.92 3.77
N ASP A 18 0.77 -6.12 4.06
CA ASP A 18 -0.15 -5.06 4.48
C ASP A 18 0.32 -4.39 5.79
N LEU A 19 0.80 -5.19 6.75
CA LEU A 19 1.40 -4.69 7.98
C LEU A 19 2.67 -3.89 7.68
N LYS A 20 3.60 -4.46 6.89
CA LYS A 20 4.86 -3.81 6.57
C LYS A 20 4.66 -2.50 5.80
N ILE A 21 3.74 -2.46 4.84
CA ILE A 21 3.37 -1.23 4.12
C ILE A 21 2.86 -0.17 5.09
N SER A 22 2.01 -0.56 6.04
CA SER A 22 1.46 0.36 7.04
C SER A 22 2.55 0.94 7.94
N GLU A 23 3.51 0.11 8.37
CA GLU A 23 4.67 0.53 9.15
C GLU A 23 5.57 1.49 8.35
N THR A 24 5.89 1.17 7.10
CA THR A 24 6.71 2.02 6.23
C THR A 24 6.04 3.38 5.95
N LEU A 25 4.70 3.41 5.84
CA LEU A 25 3.91 4.64 5.68
C LEU A 25 3.79 5.48 6.96
N ALA A 26 3.97 4.86 8.13
CA ALA A 26 3.93 5.52 9.43
C ALA A 26 5.29 6.07 9.88
N ALA A 27 6.38 5.69 9.20
CA ALA A 27 7.72 6.19 9.48
C ALA A 27 7.83 7.72 9.27
N ASP A 28 8.69 8.36 10.06
CA ASP A 28 8.94 9.81 9.97
C ASP A 28 9.50 10.21 8.60
N GLU A 29 10.35 9.36 8.02
CA GLU A 29 10.86 9.48 6.67
C GLU A 29 10.33 8.34 5.80
N ILE A 30 9.60 8.70 4.75
CA ILE A 30 8.96 7.73 3.87
C ILE A 30 9.97 7.22 2.84
N ASN A 31 10.27 5.93 2.91
CA ASN A 31 11.02 5.23 1.87
C ASN A 31 10.09 4.86 0.70
N ALA A 32 10.00 5.74 -0.29
CA ALA A 32 9.12 5.56 -1.45
C ALA A 32 9.50 4.34 -2.30
N GLU A 33 10.79 4.03 -2.44
CA GLU A 33 11.26 2.88 -3.23
C GLU A 33 10.84 1.55 -2.57
N GLU A 34 10.97 1.45 -1.25
CA GLU A 34 10.50 0.28 -0.51
C GLU A 34 8.98 0.12 -0.60
N ILE A 35 8.21 1.21 -0.49
CA ILE A 35 6.75 1.15 -0.65
C ILE A 35 6.36 0.60 -2.01
N VAL A 36 6.98 1.09 -3.09
CA VAL A 36 6.72 0.58 -4.45
C VAL A 36 6.98 -0.91 -4.52
N HIS A 37 8.13 -1.38 -4.06
CA HIS A 37 8.46 -2.79 -4.06
C HIS A 37 7.45 -3.64 -3.26
N LEU A 38 7.04 -3.19 -2.07
CA LEU A 38 6.09 -3.89 -1.23
C LEU A 38 4.70 -3.98 -1.87
N VAL A 39 4.23 -2.87 -2.46
CA VAL A 39 2.94 -2.80 -3.14
C VAL A 39 2.91 -3.68 -4.37
N ASP A 40 3.96 -3.64 -5.20
CA ASP A 40 4.09 -4.49 -6.39
C ASP A 40 4.11 -5.97 -6.02
N THR A 41 4.86 -6.33 -4.97
CA THR A 41 4.91 -7.71 -4.47
C THR A 41 3.53 -8.18 -3.99
N ARG A 42 2.82 -7.31 -3.26
CA ARG A 42 1.46 -7.59 -2.77
C ARG A 42 0.47 -7.78 -3.93
N GLU A 43 0.53 -6.93 -4.94
CA GLU A 43 -0.32 -7.03 -6.14
C GLU A 43 -0.12 -8.37 -6.85
N GLN A 44 1.13 -8.81 -7.03
CA GLN A 44 1.43 -10.11 -7.64
C GLN A 44 0.83 -11.29 -6.86
N ILE A 45 0.80 -11.22 -5.53
CA ILE A 45 0.21 -12.28 -4.69
C ILE A 45 -1.31 -12.22 -4.74
N LEU A 46 -1.91 -11.02 -4.69
CA LEU A 46 -3.34 -10.83 -4.85
C LEU A 46 -3.83 -11.39 -6.18
N GLN A 47 -3.08 -11.18 -7.27
CA GLN A 47 -3.41 -11.74 -8.58
C GLN A 47 -3.48 -13.28 -8.56
N LYS A 48 -2.52 -13.94 -7.89
CA LYS A 48 -2.56 -15.41 -7.71
C LYS A 48 -3.77 -15.87 -6.90
N LEU A 49 -4.12 -15.12 -5.84
CA LEU A 49 -5.31 -15.41 -5.03
C LEU A 49 -6.59 -15.27 -5.86
N PHE A 50 -6.68 -14.25 -6.72
CA PHE A 50 -7.80 -14.08 -7.65
C PHE A 50 -7.89 -15.22 -8.66
N GLU A 51 -6.78 -15.66 -9.23
CA GLU A 51 -6.74 -16.81 -10.15
C GLU A 51 -7.21 -18.09 -9.46
N ALA A 52 -6.79 -18.34 -8.22
CA ALA A 52 -7.25 -19.48 -7.43
C ALA A 52 -8.76 -19.42 -7.15
N ILE A 53 -9.30 -18.24 -6.84
CA ILE A 53 -10.75 -18.03 -6.64
C ILE A 53 -11.53 -18.25 -7.95
N GLN A 54 -10.99 -17.83 -9.09
CA GLN A 54 -11.63 -18.10 -10.39
C GLN A 54 -11.68 -19.60 -10.69
N ALA A 55 -10.65 -20.36 -10.30
CA ALA A 55 -10.61 -21.81 -10.43
C ALA A 55 -11.50 -22.54 -9.41
N ASN A 56 -11.69 -21.96 -8.21
CA ASN A 56 -12.55 -22.49 -7.17
C ASN A 56 -13.27 -21.34 -6.42
N SER A 57 -14.52 -21.08 -6.81
CA SER A 57 -15.31 -19.97 -6.29
C SER A 57 -15.65 -20.06 -4.80
N GLU A 58 -15.59 -21.26 -4.21
CA GLU A 58 -15.85 -21.43 -2.77
C GLU A 58 -14.79 -20.74 -1.90
N LEU A 59 -13.57 -20.55 -2.42
CA LEU A 59 -12.50 -19.84 -1.73
C LEU A 59 -12.86 -18.37 -1.42
N ALA A 60 -13.75 -17.76 -2.21
CA ALA A 60 -14.23 -16.40 -1.95
C ALA A 60 -15.13 -16.29 -0.71
N GLN A 61 -15.69 -17.42 -0.24
CA GLN A 61 -16.53 -17.48 0.96
C GLN A 61 -15.72 -17.68 2.23
N LEU A 62 -14.40 -17.93 2.11
CA LEU A 62 -13.53 -18.09 3.27
C LEU A 62 -13.43 -16.78 4.04
N GLN A 63 -13.60 -16.88 5.36
CA GLN A 63 -13.48 -15.73 6.26
C GLN A 63 -12.10 -15.08 6.13
N GLN A 64 -11.02 -15.86 6.02
CA GLN A 64 -9.66 -15.31 5.91
C GLN A 64 -9.47 -14.49 4.61
N TRP A 65 -10.14 -14.87 3.52
CA TRP A 65 -10.13 -14.07 2.29
C TRP A 65 -10.86 -12.74 2.51
N GLN A 66 -12.05 -12.75 3.10
CA GLN A 66 -12.82 -11.54 3.38
C GLN A 66 -12.06 -10.57 4.31
N GLU A 67 -11.40 -11.10 5.34
CA GLU A 67 -10.52 -10.33 6.23
C GLU A 67 -9.31 -9.74 5.48
N THR A 68 -8.73 -10.51 4.55
CA THR A 68 -7.63 -10.03 3.70
C THR A 68 -8.07 -8.89 2.79
N VAL A 69 -9.25 -8.99 2.18
CA VAL A 69 -9.85 -7.90 1.38
C VAL A 69 -10.06 -6.64 2.23
N ALA A 70 -10.64 -6.78 3.43
CA ALA A 70 -10.88 -5.64 4.32
C ALA A 70 -9.58 -4.94 4.77
N ARG A 71 -8.54 -5.70 5.09
CA ARG A 71 -7.20 -5.16 5.41
C ARG A 71 -6.58 -4.45 4.23
N THR A 72 -6.64 -5.07 3.05
CA THR A 72 -6.18 -4.48 1.80
C THR A 72 -6.87 -3.15 1.49
N GLN A 73 -8.18 -3.05 1.71
CA GLN A 73 -8.91 -1.78 1.55
C GLN A 73 -8.42 -0.71 2.52
N SER A 74 -8.14 -1.09 3.77
CA SER A 74 -7.62 -0.18 4.80
C SER A 74 -6.22 0.36 4.43
N VAL A 75 -5.33 -0.49 3.92
CA VAL A 75 -4.00 -0.09 3.44
C VAL A 75 -4.11 0.88 2.26
N VAL A 76 -5.01 0.62 1.31
CA VAL A 76 -5.24 1.54 0.17
C VAL A 76 -5.70 2.92 0.66
N GLN A 77 -6.62 2.97 1.63
CA GLN A 77 -7.06 4.23 2.22
C GLN A 77 -5.91 4.96 2.93
N LEU A 78 -5.06 4.24 3.67
CA LEU A 78 -3.87 4.80 4.31
C LEU A 78 -2.91 5.41 3.28
N MET A 79 -2.61 4.68 2.20
CA MET A 79 -1.76 5.16 1.11
C MET A 79 -2.32 6.43 0.46
N GLN A 80 -3.62 6.47 0.20
CA GLN A 80 -4.28 7.65 -0.36
C GLN A 80 -4.18 8.85 0.58
N SER A 81 -4.45 8.65 1.88
CA SER A 81 -4.33 9.69 2.89
C SER A 81 -2.90 10.24 2.98
N LYS A 82 -1.89 9.35 3.01
CA LYS A 82 -0.49 9.76 3.07
C LYS A 82 -0.02 10.48 1.81
N THR A 83 -0.49 10.06 0.64
CA THR A 83 -0.22 10.75 -0.63
C THR A 83 -0.77 12.18 -0.59
N ALA A 84 -2.00 12.36 -0.09
CA ALA A 84 -2.61 13.69 0.04
C ALA A 84 -1.87 14.59 1.04
N GLU A 85 -1.45 14.04 2.18
CA GLU A 85 -0.66 14.73 3.20
C GLU A 85 0.67 15.25 2.63
N LEU A 86 1.44 14.37 1.98
CA LEU A 86 2.70 14.72 1.32
C LEU A 86 2.50 15.76 0.21
N GLY A 87 1.44 15.62 -0.58
CA GLY A 87 1.07 16.59 -1.61
C GLY A 87 0.85 17.99 -1.05
N ALA A 88 0.12 18.09 0.07
CA ALA A 88 -0.12 19.36 0.75
C ALA A 88 1.17 19.97 1.33
N ALA A 89 2.03 19.16 1.94
CA ALA A 89 3.32 19.59 2.45
C ALA A 89 4.23 20.12 1.33
N LEU A 90 4.28 19.42 0.19
CA LEU A 90 5.06 19.84 -0.97
C LEU A 90 4.59 21.19 -1.55
N GLN A 91 3.27 21.44 -1.57
CA GLN A 91 2.74 22.74 -2.00
C GLN A 91 3.21 23.87 -1.08
N LYS A 92 3.14 23.69 0.25
CA LYS A 92 3.64 24.68 1.22
C LYS A 92 5.13 24.99 0.99
N TYR A 93 5.95 23.96 0.77
CA TYR A 93 7.37 24.12 0.51
C TYR A 93 7.64 24.89 -0.80
N ARG A 94 6.90 24.58 -1.87
CA ARG A 94 6.98 25.30 -3.15
C ARG A 94 6.62 26.78 -3.01
N HIS A 95 5.60 27.11 -2.21
CA HIS A 95 5.27 28.50 -1.90
C HIS A 95 6.41 29.22 -1.17
N GLY A 96 7.01 28.60 -0.15
CA GLY A 96 8.16 29.14 0.56
C GLY A 96 9.36 29.41 -0.37
N LYS A 97 9.69 28.47 -1.26
CA LYS A 97 10.75 28.64 -2.27
C LYS A 97 10.49 29.83 -3.19
N ARG A 98 9.24 30.04 -3.62
CA ARG A 98 8.85 31.19 -4.43
C ARG A 98 9.08 32.51 -3.69
N SER A 99 8.74 32.56 -2.40
CA SER A 99 9.00 33.74 -1.56
C SER A 99 10.50 34.04 -1.45
N VAL A 100 11.33 33.01 -1.24
CA VAL A 100 12.80 33.18 -1.19
C VAL A 100 13.35 33.71 -2.52
N GLN A 101 12.89 33.18 -3.65
CA GLN A 101 13.30 33.66 -4.98
C GLN A 101 12.89 35.13 -5.23
N GLN A 102 11.79 35.60 -4.63
CA GLN A 102 11.41 37.01 -4.71
C GLN A 102 12.38 37.89 -3.90
N TYR A 103 12.75 37.47 -2.68
CA TYR A 103 13.73 38.20 -1.87
C TYR A 103 15.10 38.29 -2.53
N GLN A 104 15.55 37.23 -3.20
CA GLN A 104 16.83 37.22 -3.92
C GLN A 104 16.92 38.27 -5.04
N LYS A 105 15.79 38.82 -5.54
CA LYS A 105 15.83 39.91 -6.53
C LYS A 105 16.25 41.26 -5.95
N PHE A 106 16.30 41.38 -4.62
CA PHE A 106 16.65 42.60 -3.89
C PHE A 106 18.04 42.51 -3.22
N LEU A 107 18.76 41.40 -3.43
CA LEU A 107 20.15 41.19 -3.01
C LEU A 107 21.06 41.24 -4.25
#